data_AF-A0AAN9RSK1-F1
#
_entry.id   AF-A0AAN9RSK1-F1
#
_cell.length_a   1.000
_cell.length_b   1.000
_cell.length_c   1.000
_cell.angle_alpha   90.00
_cell.angle_beta   90.00
_cell.angle_gamma   90.00
#
_symmetry.space_group_name_H-M   'P 1'
#
loop_
_entity.id
_entity.type
_entity.pdbx_description
1 polymer ?
#
loop_
_entity_poly.entity_id
_entity_poly.type
_entity_poly.pdbx_seq_one_letter_code
_entity_poly.pdbx_strand_id
1 'polypeptide(L)'
;MFVHQVLKHAKPSVFSLITSSAIVFLIYADGVIYQDSLHSAAKTEIPEKLQLHNNRTTKTIKSTLVDINFRSIQEKKDEAERQNHYTLVAPFNATEEERKAWFREQLHHFKILKSNNLTQQFHARVLGFLGRACEAQFFMTWISPAGFFGGRELLSVETIFKSHPNACLVILSRTLDTRHGYRILKPLHDRGFKVQAMAPDLSFLVKRTPAESWFHELKKGKKDPGEIPLSQNLSNLIRLAVLYKYGGIYIDTDFIIIKPLIGLRNSIGAQSTSLGSHWTRLNNAVLIFDMKHPLLHRFIREFALTFDGNKWGHNGPYLVSRVIKRLRKRHDFNFTILPPKAFYPVDWNKITGFFTKPKTQSESRWVKAKLLQLSGKNTFGIHLWNKRSSRLTIEEGSVIERLVSNYCVICNHQ
;
A
#
# COMPACT_ATOMS: atom_id res chain seq x y z
N MET A 1 -43.89 -19.36 42.85
CA MET A 1 -44.36 -17.97 42.67
C MET A 1 -43.59 -17.34 41.52
N PHE A 2 -44.19 -17.27 40.34
CA PHE A 2 -43.62 -16.58 39.18
C PHE A 2 -43.93 -15.08 39.27
N VAL A 3 -42.93 -14.22 39.19
CA VAL A 3 -43.10 -12.77 39.06
C VAL A 3 -42.72 -12.38 37.63
N HIS A 4 -43.72 -11.94 36.88
CA HIS A 4 -43.62 -11.43 35.51
C HIS A 4 -43.16 -9.96 35.56
N GLN A 5 -41.97 -9.64 35.06
CA GLN A 5 -41.57 -8.25 34.80
C GLN A 5 -41.99 -7.85 33.38
N VAL A 6 -43.00 -6.98 33.31
CA VAL A 6 -43.48 -6.35 32.08
C VAL A 6 -42.47 -5.30 31.62
N LEU A 7 -41.84 -5.52 30.45
CA LEU A 7 -41.08 -4.48 29.74
C LEU A 7 -42.05 -3.40 29.22
N LYS A 8 -41.96 -2.19 29.77
CA LYS A 8 -42.59 -1.00 29.18
C LYS A 8 -41.80 -0.57 27.94
N HIS A 9 -42.40 -0.73 26.76
CA HIS A 9 -41.91 -0.09 25.54
C HIS A 9 -42.07 1.43 25.63
N ALA A 10 -40.96 2.17 25.60
CA ALA A 10 -40.97 3.61 25.40
C ALA A 10 -41.37 3.92 23.95
N LYS A 11 -42.48 4.63 23.75
CA LYS A 11 -42.87 5.15 22.43
C LYS A 11 -41.86 6.24 22.02
N PRO A 12 -41.27 6.19 20.81
CA PRO A 12 -40.40 7.25 20.36
C PRO A 12 -41.20 8.55 20.18
N SER A 13 -40.69 9.64 20.74
CA SER A 13 -41.23 10.98 20.60
C SER A 13 -41.33 11.36 19.12
N VAL A 14 -42.49 11.88 18.70
CA VAL A 14 -42.76 12.35 17.33
C VAL A 14 -41.71 13.37 16.87
N PHE A 15 -41.10 14.13 17.80
CA PHE A 15 -40.00 15.03 17.50
C PHE A 15 -38.72 14.32 17.01
N SER A 16 -38.42 13.13 17.54
CA SER A 16 -37.24 12.36 17.10
C SER A 16 -37.40 11.84 15.67
N LEU A 17 -38.60 11.43 15.28
CA LEU A 17 -38.91 10.98 13.92
C LEU A 17 -38.80 12.12 12.91
N ILE A 18 -39.32 13.31 13.26
CA ILE A 18 -39.24 14.49 12.39
C ILE A 18 -37.77 14.91 12.17
N THR A 19 -36.93 14.89 13.21
CA THR A 19 -35.50 15.22 13.07
C THR A 19 -34.74 14.20 12.22
N SER A 20 -35.03 12.90 12.35
CA SER A 20 -34.39 11.87 11.54
C SER A 20 -34.80 11.94 10.07
N SER A 21 -36.09 12.21 9.79
CA SER A 21 -36.58 12.39 8.42
C SER A 21 -35.99 13.63 7.76
N ALA A 22 -35.87 14.75 8.48
CA ALA A 22 -35.27 15.97 7.94
C ALA A 22 -33.79 15.78 7.55
N ILE A 23 -33.02 15.02 8.35
CA ILE A 23 -31.62 14.69 8.03
C ILE A 23 -31.52 13.80 6.78
N VAL A 24 -32.41 12.82 6.64
CA VAL A 24 -32.44 11.95 5.44
C VAL A 24 -32.80 12.75 4.19
N PHE A 25 -33.76 13.68 4.28
CA PHE A 25 -34.12 14.55 3.16
C PHE A 25 -32.98 15.49 2.74
N LEU A 26 -32.24 16.06 3.70
CA LEU A 26 -31.07 16.90 3.39
C LEU A 26 -29.94 16.11 2.71
N ILE A 27 -29.67 14.89 3.17
CA ILE A 27 -28.66 14.01 2.54
C ILE A 27 -29.07 13.63 1.12
N TYR A 28 -30.37 13.39 0.88
CA TYR A 28 -30.86 13.03 -0.45
C TYR A 28 -30.88 14.23 -1.41
N ALA A 29 -31.26 15.41 -0.92
CA ALA A 29 -31.25 16.64 -1.71
C ALA A 29 -29.84 17.05 -2.16
N ASP A 30 -28.84 16.95 -1.28
CA ASP A 30 -27.43 17.19 -1.62
C ASP A 30 -26.89 16.19 -2.64
N GLY A 31 -27.34 14.92 -2.57
CA GLY A 31 -27.00 13.89 -3.54
C GLY A 31 -27.54 14.17 -4.95
N VAL A 32 -28.78 14.64 -5.05
CA VAL A 32 -29.42 14.98 -6.34
C VAL A 32 -28.79 16.23 -6.97
N ILE A 33 -28.52 17.27 -6.18
CA ILE A 33 -27.87 18.51 -6.67
C ILE A 33 -26.46 18.21 -7.19
N TYR A 34 -25.71 17.32 -6.52
CA TYR A 34 -24.38 16.89 -6.97
C TYR A 34 -24.42 16.12 -8.30
N GLN A 35 -25.46 15.30 -8.50
CA GLN A 35 -25.61 14.47 -9.69
C GLN A 35 -26.06 15.30 -10.92
N ASP A 36 -26.89 16.32 -10.71
CA ASP A 36 -27.31 17.26 -11.76
C ASP A 36 -26.16 18.18 -12.21
N SER A 37 -25.32 18.62 -11.27
CA SER A 37 -24.13 19.41 -11.59
C SER A 37 -23.08 18.63 -12.39
N LEU A 38 -23.00 17.30 -12.22
CA LEU A 38 -22.15 16.41 -13.01
C LEU A 38 -22.71 16.21 -14.43
N HIS A 39 -24.03 16.11 -14.58
CA HIS A 39 -24.66 15.94 -15.89
C HIS A 39 -24.64 17.21 -16.74
N SER A 40 -24.74 18.40 -16.12
CA SER A 40 -24.66 19.68 -16.84
C SER A 40 -23.25 19.99 -17.37
N ALA A 41 -22.19 19.44 -16.76
CA ALA A 41 -20.81 19.63 -17.20
C ALA A 41 -20.40 18.72 -18.37
N ALA A 42 -21.24 17.75 -18.76
CA ALA A 42 -20.94 16.74 -19.79
C ALA A 42 -21.53 17.06 -21.18
N LYS A 43 -22.14 18.24 -21.38
CA LYS A 43 -22.68 18.65 -22.68
C LYS A 43 -22.02 19.94 -23.15
N THR A 44 -20.91 19.82 -23.89
CA THR A 44 -20.51 20.85 -24.86
C THR A 44 -19.60 20.23 -25.94
N GLU A 45 -20.15 20.26 -27.16
CA GLU A 45 -19.53 20.28 -28.51
C GLU A 45 -18.78 19.07 -29.09
N ILE A 46 -19.39 18.55 -30.17
CA ILE A 46 -18.84 17.72 -31.24
C ILE A 46 -18.31 18.65 -32.35
N PRO A 47 -17.22 18.30 -33.06
CA PRO A 47 -17.25 18.47 -34.52
C PRO A 47 -16.90 17.21 -35.33
N GLU A 48 -17.37 17.26 -36.57
CA GLU A 48 -17.53 16.24 -37.60
C GLU A 48 -16.27 15.57 -38.18
N LYS A 49 -16.51 14.31 -38.61
CA LYS A 49 -15.99 13.56 -39.78
C LYS A 49 -14.59 13.85 -40.33
N LEU A 50 -13.78 12.78 -40.44
CA LEU A 50 -13.02 12.51 -41.67
C LEU A 50 -12.90 11.00 -41.94
N GLN A 51 -12.75 10.68 -43.22
CA GLN A 51 -13.15 9.43 -43.87
C GLN A 51 -12.19 8.24 -43.72
N LEU A 52 -12.79 7.07 -43.97
CA LEU A 52 -12.23 5.73 -44.07
C LEU A 52 -11.29 5.58 -45.28
N HIS A 53 -10.07 5.09 -45.06
CA HIS A 53 -9.29 4.46 -46.12
C HIS A 53 -8.64 3.16 -45.62
N ASN A 54 -9.16 2.06 -46.16
CA ASN A 54 -8.60 0.72 -46.07
C ASN A 54 -7.30 0.68 -46.86
N ASN A 55 -6.22 0.18 -46.27
CA ASN A 55 -5.19 -0.54 -47.03
C ASN A 55 -4.57 -1.65 -46.20
N ARG A 56 -4.69 -2.86 -46.75
CA ARG A 56 -4.24 -4.15 -46.23
C ARG A 56 -2.75 -4.26 -46.51
N THR A 57 -1.92 -4.34 -45.47
CA THR A 57 -0.52 -4.79 -45.59
C THR A 57 -0.15 -5.66 -44.40
N THR A 58 0.22 -6.90 -44.70
CA THR A 58 0.83 -7.87 -43.79
C THR A 58 2.09 -7.28 -43.15
N LYS A 59 2.01 -6.94 -41.86
CA LYS A 59 3.14 -6.57 -41.02
C LYS A 59 3.18 -7.47 -39.80
N THR A 60 4.31 -8.13 -39.65
CA THR A 60 4.77 -8.90 -38.49
C THR A 60 4.31 -8.27 -37.18
N ILE A 61 3.61 -9.04 -36.35
CA ILE A 61 3.10 -8.63 -35.03
C ILE A 61 4.30 -8.28 -34.14
N LYS A 62 4.68 -7.01 -34.14
CA LYS A 62 5.54 -6.41 -33.12
C LYS A 62 4.68 -6.27 -31.87
N SER A 63 5.08 -6.96 -30.80
CA SER A 63 4.50 -6.80 -29.47
C SER A 63 4.39 -5.32 -29.10
N THR A 64 3.17 -4.79 -29.01
CA THR A 64 2.82 -3.42 -28.57
C THR A 64 3.04 -3.24 -27.06
N LEU A 65 4.18 -3.69 -26.54
CA LEU A 65 4.61 -3.51 -25.14
C LEU A 65 5.48 -2.26 -24.97
N VAL A 66 5.18 -1.15 -25.65
CA VAL A 66 5.84 0.12 -25.34
C VAL A 66 4.90 1.27 -25.64
N ASP A 67 4.12 1.67 -24.64
CA ASP A 67 3.87 3.09 -24.35
C ASP A 67 3.49 3.32 -22.88
N ILE A 68 4.03 2.49 -21.99
CA ILE A 68 4.35 2.98 -20.65
C ILE A 68 5.64 3.75 -20.85
N ASN A 69 5.57 5.08 -20.88
CA ASN A 69 6.74 5.94 -21.02
C ASN A 69 7.70 5.69 -19.84
N PHE A 70 8.57 4.68 -19.99
CA PHE A 70 9.66 4.41 -19.08
C PHE A 70 10.71 5.48 -19.34
N ARG A 71 10.60 6.56 -18.58
CA ARG A 71 11.46 7.75 -18.59
C ARG A 71 12.93 7.43 -18.83
N SER A 72 13.56 8.33 -19.60
CA SER A 72 14.95 8.25 -20.04
C SER A 72 15.93 8.20 -18.84
N ILE A 73 17.15 7.71 -19.07
CA ILE A 73 18.21 7.61 -18.05
C ILE A 73 18.54 8.99 -17.43
N GLN A 74 18.36 10.07 -18.20
CA GLN A 74 18.57 11.44 -17.74
C GLN A 74 17.49 11.86 -16.73
N GLU A 75 16.21 11.57 -17.00
CA GLU A 75 15.10 11.83 -16.08
C GLU A 75 15.24 11.00 -14.78
N LYS A 76 15.78 9.77 -14.85
CA LYS A 76 16.05 8.93 -13.67
C LYS A 76 17.18 9.47 -12.78
N LYS A 77 18.18 10.14 -13.37
CA LYS A 77 19.28 10.78 -12.63
C LYS A 77 18.78 12.03 -11.90
N ASP A 78 17.99 12.85 -12.59
CA ASP A 78 17.32 14.01 -12.01
C ASP A 78 16.28 13.61 -10.93
N GLU A 79 15.59 12.48 -11.09
CA GLU A 79 14.67 11.95 -10.07
C GLU A 79 15.39 11.44 -8.83
N ALA A 80 16.53 10.75 -8.96
CA ALA A 80 17.31 10.29 -7.81
C ALA A 80 17.91 11.46 -7.00
N GLU A 81 18.33 12.53 -7.68
CA GLU A 81 18.76 13.78 -7.04
C GLU A 81 17.58 14.55 -6.43
N ARG A 82 16.41 14.60 -7.09
CA ARG A 82 15.18 15.19 -6.54
C ARG A 82 14.62 14.41 -5.35
N GLN A 83 14.70 13.08 -5.34
CA GLN A 83 14.19 12.22 -4.27
C GLN A 83 15.01 12.39 -2.97
N ASN A 84 16.30 12.72 -3.10
CA ASN A 84 17.13 13.19 -1.98
C ASN A 84 16.72 14.58 -1.49
N HIS A 85 16.32 15.50 -2.38
CA HIS A 85 15.87 16.85 -2.00
C HIS A 85 14.52 16.89 -1.25
N TYR A 86 13.62 15.92 -1.46
CA TYR A 86 12.28 15.91 -0.82
C TYR A 86 12.19 15.09 0.46
N THR A 87 13.20 14.28 0.77
CA THR A 87 13.17 13.45 1.97
C THR A 87 13.86 14.21 3.10
N LEU A 88 13.07 14.88 3.94
CA LEU A 88 13.58 15.51 5.15
C LEU A 88 14.13 14.43 6.09
N VAL A 89 15.45 14.40 6.22
CA VAL A 89 16.20 13.50 7.08
C VAL A 89 17.02 14.33 8.05
N ALA A 90 17.09 13.88 9.30
CA ALA A 90 17.88 14.56 10.31
C ALA A 90 19.37 14.57 9.92
N PRO A 91 20.16 15.56 10.36
CA PRO A 91 21.58 15.64 10.05
C PRO A 91 22.33 14.36 10.47
N PHE A 92 23.22 13.89 9.61
CA PHE A 92 24.05 12.72 9.86
C PHE A 92 25.11 13.04 10.93
N ASN A 93 25.44 12.07 11.79
CA ASN A 93 26.40 12.23 12.91
C ASN A 93 26.01 13.31 13.95
N ALA A 94 24.76 13.78 13.95
CA ALA A 94 24.25 14.64 15.02
C ALA A 94 23.97 13.84 16.30
N THR A 95 24.01 14.50 17.44
CA THR A 95 23.54 13.96 18.71
C THR A 95 22.01 13.81 18.71
N GLU A 96 21.48 13.02 19.65
CA GLU A 96 20.03 12.85 19.79
C GLU A 96 19.31 14.20 20.01
N GLU A 97 19.90 15.08 20.84
CA GLU A 97 19.31 16.38 21.16
C GLU A 97 19.35 17.35 19.97
N GLU A 98 20.42 17.35 19.18
CA GLU A 98 20.50 18.12 17.93
C GLU A 98 19.47 17.64 16.91
N ARG A 99 19.30 16.32 16.75
CA ARG A 99 18.26 15.77 15.85
C ARG A 99 16.85 16.13 16.32
N LYS A 100 16.58 16.11 17.62
CA LYS A 100 15.29 16.58 18.18
C LYS A 100 15.08 18.07 17.95
N ALA A 101 16.12 18.89 18.15
CA ALA A 101 16.07 20.34 17.88
C ALA A 101 15.75 20.61 16.40
N TRP A 102 16.52 20.01 15.49
CA TRP A 102 16.27 20.06 14.05
C TRP A 102 14.84 19.60 13.72
N PHE A 103 14.39 18.49 14.32
CA PHE A 103 13.05 17.97 14.04
C PHE A 103 11.94 18.92 14.49
N ARG A 104 12.10 19.61 15.62
CA ARG A 104 11.16 20.64 16.09
C ARG A 104 11.04 21.77 15.08
N GLU A 105 12.16 22.24 14.54
CA GLU A 105 12.19 23.29 13.51
C GLU A 105 11.51 22.81 12.21
N GLN A 106 11.79 21.58 11.79
CA GLN A 106 11.27 21.01 10.55
C GLN A 106 9.86 20.42 10.65
N LEU A 107 9.26 20.37 11.86
CA LEU A 107 8.00 19.67 12.12
C LEU A 107 6.87 20.11 11.19
N HIS A 108 6.85 21.39 10.81
CA HIS A 108 5.82 21.96 9.96
C HIS A 108 5.79 21.39 8.53
N HIS A 109 6.94 20.90 8.04
CA HIS A 109 7.07 20.24 6.74
C HIS A 109 6.54 18.81 6.73
N PHE A 110 6.48 18.13 7.88
CA PHE A 110 5.94 16.78 8.01
C PHE A 110 4.39 16.81 8.03
N LYS A 111 3.79 17.18 6.90
CA LYS A 111 2.32 17.31 6.73
C LYS A 111 1.56 16.04 7.15
N ILE A 112 2.17 14.87 7.06
CA ILE A 112 1.57 13.59 7.49
C ILE A 112 1.28 13.51 9.00
N LEU A 113 1.99 14.29 9.82
CA LEU A 113 1.78 14.33 11.28
C LEU A 113 0.61 15.23 11.70
N LYS A 114 0.08 16.04 10.77
CA LYS A 114 -0.96 17.04 11.03
C LYS A 114 -2.35 16.50 10.71
N SER A 115 -3.31 16.70 11.59
CA SER A 115 -4.73 16.49 11.29
C SER A 115 -5.33 17.78 10.69
N ASN A 116 -6.19 17.64 9.69
CA ASN A 116 -7.04 18.69 9.11
C ASN A 116 -8.43 18.11 8.80
N ASN A 117 -9.37 18.94 8.32
CA ASN A 117 -10.74 18.54 8.03
C ASN A 117 -10.82 17.29 7.13
N LEU A 118 -9.99 17.21 6.08
CA LEU A 118 -9.93 16.06 5.17
C LEU A 118 -9.50 14.77 5.89
N THR A 119 -8.42 14.83 6.66
CA THR A 119 -7.91 13.64 7.38
C THR A 119 -8.83 13.21 8.52
N GLN A 120 -9.52 14.13 9.20
CA GLN A 120 -10.45 13.77 10.26
C GLN A 120 -11.63 12.92 9.75
N GLN A 121 -11.97 13.07 8.46
CA GLN A 121 -12.96 12.23 7.78
C GLN A 121 -12.39 10.87 7.31
N PHE A 122 -11.10 10.58 7.52
CA PHE A 122 -10.43 9.37 7.03
C PHE A 122 -11.19 8.09 7.41
N HIS A 123 -11.61 7.96 8.67
CA HIS A 123 -12.33 6.77 9.12
C HIS A 123 -13.66 6.58 8.38
N ALA A 124 -14.47 7.63 8.30
CA ALA A 124 -15.76 7.59 7.61
C ALA A 124 -15.59 7.29 6.11
N ARG A 125 -14.57 7.87 5.46
CA ARG A 125 -14.24 7.63 4.05
C ARG A 125 -13.83 6.18 3.80
N VAL A 126 -12.99 5.61 4.67
CA VAL A 126 -12.58 4.20 4.58
C VAL A 126 -13.79 3.29 4.75
N LEU A 127 -14.64 3.51 5.76
CA LEU A 127 -15.84 2.68 5.96
C LEU A 127 -16.85 2.81 4.80
N GLY A 128 -17.09 4.02 4.28
CA GLY A 128 -17.99 4.23 3.14
C GLY A 128 -17.48 3.57 1.85
N PHE A 129 -16.17 3.51 1.67
CA PHE A 129 -15.55 2.84 0.53
C PHE A 129 -15.58 1.32 0.65
N LEU A 130 -15.23 0.78 1.84
CA LEU A 130 -15.18 -0.66 2.11
C LEU A 130 -16.56 -1.29 2.39
N GLY A 131 -17.57 -0.49 2.72
CA GLY A 131 -18.94 -0.95 2.97
C GLY A 131 -19.68 -1.46 1.73
N ARG A 132 -19.07 -1.36 0.54
CA ARG A 132 -19.53 -2.01 -0.69
C ARG A 132 -18.95 -3.42 -0.75
N ALA A 133 -19.64 -4.40 -1.35
CA ALA A 133 -19.10 -5.76 -1.48
C ALA A 133 -17.68 -5.74 -2.10
N CYS A 134 -16.68 -6.11 -1.30
CA CYS A 134 -15.28 -6.27 -1.66
C CYS A 134 -14.92 -7.72 -1.38
N GLU A 135 -14.36 -8.43 -2.35
CA GLU A 135 -13.87 -9.81 -2.15
C GLU A 135 -12.70 -9.83 -1.16
N ALA A 136 -11.80 -8.86 -1.29
CA ALA A 136 -10.65 -8.67 -0.42
C ALA A 136 -10.37 -7.18 -0.23
N GLN A 137 -9.88 -6.82 0.96
CA GLN A 137 -9.57 -5.43 1.33
C GLN A 137 -8.06 -5.27 1.42
N PHE A 138 -7.50 -4.44 0.54
CA PHE A 138 -6.08 -4.16 0.44
C PHE A 138 -5.74 -2.76 0.94
N PHE A 139 -4.56 -2.64 1.55
CA PHE A 139 -3.98 -1.40 2.01
C PHE A 139 -2.55 -1.27 1.50
N MET A 140 -2.21 -0.08 1.01
CA MET A 140 -0.85 0.33 0.64
C MET A 140 -0.51 1.65 1.33
N THR A 141 0.77 1.95 1.54
CA THR A 141 1.18 3.28 2.05
C THR A 141 2.07 3.99 1.04
N TRP A 142 1.74 5.24 0.71
CA TRP A 142 2.56 6.10 -0.15
C TRP A 142 2.70 7.50 0.45
N ILE A 143 3.88 7.80 0.99
CA ILE A 143 4.16 9.08 1.67
C ILE A 143 4.93 10.05 0.76
N SER A 144 5.60 9.52 -0.27
CA SER A 144 6.37 10.29 -1.24
C SER A 144 5.48 11.22 -2.09
N PRO A 145 6.05 12.23 -2.78
CA PRO A 145 5.28 13.05 -3.72
C PRO A 145 4.55 12.22 -4.77
N ALA A 146 3.38 12.67 -5.19
CA ALA A 146 2.52 11.95 -6.13
C ALA A 146 3.19 11.73 -7.50
N GLY A 147 4.00 12.67 -7.97
CA GLY A 147 4.71 12.56 -9.25
C GLY A 147 5.72 11.42 -9.34
N PHE A 148 6.09 10.80 -8.21
CA PHE A 148 6.94 9.60 -8.17
C PHE A 148 6.13 8.30 -8.12
N PHE A 149 4.79 8.35 -8.04
CA PHE A 149 3.96 7.16 -8.14
C PHE A 149 3.80 6.81 -9.61
N GLY A 150 4.77 6.04 -10.13
CA GLY A 150 4.93 5.82 -11.56
C GLY A 150 4.45 4.45 -12.02
N GLY A 151 4.94 4.04 -13.20
CA GLY A 151 4.59 2.76 -13.82
C GLY A 151 4.91 1.53 -12.95
N ARG A 152 5.97 1.58 -12.13
CA ARG A 152 6.35 0.47 -11.24
C ARG A 152 5.34 0.27 -10.10
N GLU A 153 4.91 1.36 -9.48
CA GLU A 153 3.89 1.33 -8.42
C GLU A 153 2.51 0.98 -9.00
N LEU A 154 2.15 1.53 -10.16
CA LEU A 154 0.92 1.15 -10.87
C LEU A 154 0.91 -0.33 -11.24
N LEU A 155 2.03 -0.89 -11.67
CA LEU A 155 2.17 -2.32 -11.94
C LEU A 155 1.86 -3.19 -10.71
N SER A 156 2.31 -2.79 -9.52
CA SER A 156 1.94 -3.46 -8.26
C SER A 156 0.42 -3.43 -8.07
N VAL A 157 -0.22 -2.26 -8.26
CA VAL A 157 -1.67 -2.11 -8.15
C VAL A 157 -2.43 -2.96 -9.18
N GLU A 158 -1.98 -2.98 -10.43
CA GLU A 158 -2.58 -3.80 -11.49
C GLU A 158 -2.56 -5.29 -11.14
N THR A 159 -1.46 -5.78 -10.56
CA THR A 159 -1.35 -7.19 -10.19
C THR A 159 -2.32 -7.61 -9.08
N ILE A 160 -2.74 -6.67 -8.21
CA ILE A 160 -3.82 -6.89 -7.26
C ILE A 160 -5.11 -7.17 -8.01
N PHE A 161 -5.51 -6.26 -8.89
CA PHE A 161 -6.78 -6.35 -9.60
C PHE A 161 -6.81 -7.48 -10.64
N LYS A 162 -5.65 -7.88 -11.16
CA LYS A 162 -5.52 -9.10 -11.98
C LYS A 162 -5.86 -10.37 -11.17
N SER A 163 -5.42 -10.44 -9.92
CA SER A 163 -5.60 -11.60 -9.04
C SER A 163 -6.89 -11.55 -8.22
N HIS A 164 -7.42 -10.35 -7.99
CA HIS A 164 -8.64 -10.06 -7.22
C HIS A 164 -9.43 -8.95 -7.93
N PRO A 165 -10.17 -9.26 -9.01
CA PRO A 165 -10.89 -8.25 -9.79
C PRO A 165 -11.90 -7.44 -8.97
N ASN A 166 -12.44 -8.04 -7.90
CA ASN A 166 -13.42 -7.43 -7.00
C ASN A 166 -12.82 -6.96 -5.66
N ALA A 167 -11.50 -6.80 -5.58
CA ALA A 167 -10.84 -6.22 -4.42
C ALA A 167 -11.13 -4.72 -4.26
N CYS A 168 -10.95 -4.22 -3.04
CA CYS A 168 -10.95 -2.81 -2.72
C CYS A 168 -9.56 -2.42 -2.21
N LEU A 169 -8.89 -1.49 -2.87
CA LEU A 169 -7.57 -0.98 -2.48
C LEU A 169 -7.68 0.44 -1.91
N VAL A 170 -7.24 0.61 -0.67
CA VAL A 170 -7.02 1.93 -0.06
C VAL A 170 -5.53 2.23 -0.04
N ILE A 171 -5.10 3.29 -0.73
CA ILE A 171 -3.73 3.79 -0.68
C ILE A 171 -3.67 4.91 0.36
N LEU A 172 -3.06 4.65 1.52
CA LEU A 172 -2.86 5.63 2.58
C LEU A 172 -1.81 6.66 2.13
N SER A 173 -2.27 7.80 1.62
CA SER A 173 -1.42 8.80 0.99
C SER A 173 -2.05 10.19 1.00
N ARG A 174 -1.34 11.18 1.56
CA ARG A 174 -1.74 12.58 1.48
C ARG A 174 -1.45 13.22 0.13
N THR A 175 -0.44 12.73 -0.56
CA THR A 175 0.04 13.30 -1.82
C THR A 175 -0.83 12.80 -2.98
N LEU A 176 -1.30 11.55 -2.93
CA LEU A 176 -2.22 11.00 -3.92
C LEU A 176 -3.70 11.35 -3.65
N ASP A 177 -4.07 11.76 -2.43
CA ASP A 177 -5.43 12.26 -2.12
C ASP A 177 -5.61 13.72 -2.61
N THR A 178 -5.42 13.92 -3.92
CA THR A 178 -5.44 15.19 -4.64
C THR A 178 -5.98 14.99 -6.06
N ARG A 179 -6.33 16.08 -6.77
CA ARG A 179 -6.71 16.01 -8.20
C ARG A 179 -5.62 15.37 -9.06
N HIS A 180 -4.34 15.63 -8.75
CA HIS A 180 -3.23 15.02 -9.49
C HIS A 180 -3.14 13.52 -9.24
N GLY A 181 -3.24 13.08 -7.98
CA GLY A 181 -3.28 11.65 -7.66
C GLY A 181 -4.49 10.92 -8.25
N TYR A 182 -5.65 11.58 -8.31
CA TYR A 182 -6.80 11.04 -9.04
C TYR A 182 -6.48 10.81 -10.52
N ARG A 183 -5.80 11.73 -11.20
CA ARG A 183 -5.38 11.54 -12.61
C ARG A 183 -4.41 10.36 -12.77
N ILE A 184 -3.49 10.16 -11.82
CA ILE A 184 -2.58 9.01 -11.81
C ILE A 184 -3.36 7.70 -11.72
N LEU A 185 -4.41 7.65 -10.89
CA LEU A 185 -5.24 6.45 -10.68
C LEU A 185 -6.40 6.32 -11.69
N LYS A 186 -6.67 7.36 -12.49
CA LYS A 186 -7.79 7.40 -13.45
C LYS A 186 -7.84 6.17 -14.38
N PRO A 187 -6.73 5.66 -14.93
CA PRO A 187 -6.77 4.47 -15.79
C PRO A 187 -7.33 3.21 -15.11
N LEU A 188 -7.17 3.08 -13.79
CA LEU A 188 -7.77 2.00 -13.00
C LEU A 188 -9.27 2.23 -12.78
N HIS A 189 -9.65 3.48 -12.47
CA HIS A 189 -11.04 3.88 -12.29
C HIS A 189 -11.87 3.70 -13.57
N ASP A 190 -11.31 4.09 -14.72
CA ASP A 190 -11.96 3.95 -16.03
C ASP A 190 -12.27 2.48 -16.38
N ARG A 191 -11.53 1.54 -15.78
CA ARG A 191 -11.75 0.08 -15.90
C ARG A 191 -12.65 -0.49 -14.80
N GLY A 192 -13.22 0.34 -13.95
CA GLY A 192 -14.15 -0.08 -12.88
C GLY A 192 -13.47 -0.62 -11.62
N PHE A 193 -12.13 -0.54 -11.51
CA PHE A 193 -11.45 -1.03 -10.31
C PHE A 193 -11.68 -0.12 -9.11
N LYS A 194 -11.90 -0.74 -7.94
CA LYS A 194 -12.08 -0.05 -6.67
C LYS A 194 -10.73 0.23 -6.03
N VAL A 195 -10.09 1.32 -6.45
CA VAL A 195 -8.89 1.88 -5.80
C VAL A 195 -9.21 3.28 -5.29
N GLN A 196 -8.71 3.68 -4.12
CA GLN A 196 -8.79 5.07 -3.71
C GLN A 196 -7.61 5.47 -2.83
N ALA A 197 -6.97 6.58 -3.17
CA ALA A 197 -6.04 7.24 -2.27
C ALA A 197 -6.79 8.02 -1.19
N MET A 198 -6.38 7.86 0.06
CA MET A 198 -6.98 8.57 1.20
C MET A 198 -5.88 9.07 2.14
N ALA A 199 -5.91 10.36 2.44
CA ALA A 199 -5.02 10.99 3.40
C ALA A 199 -5.30 10.45 4.82
N PRO A 200 -4.35 9.72 5.46
CA PRO A 200 -4.60 9.14 6.76
C PRO A 200 -4.57 10.19 7.87
N ASP A 201 -5.46 10.05 8.87
CA ASP A 201 -5.27 10.67 10.17
C ASP A 201 -4.49 9.70 11.07
N LEU A 202 -3.20 10.00 11.26
CA LEU A 202 -2.33 9.18 12.09
C LEU A 202 -2.75 9.19 13.56
N SER A 203 -3.29 10.31 14.07
CA SER A 203 -3.80 10.40 15.44
C SER A 203 -4.95 9.41 15.65
N PHE A 204 -5.87 9.30 14.68
CA PHE A 204 -6.92 8.29 14.69
C PHE A 204 -6.37 6.86 14.61
N LEU A 205 -5.43 6.60 13.69
CA LEU A 205 -4.87 5.27 13.48
C LEU A 205 -4.18 4.72 14.74
N VAL A 206 -3.44 5.55 15.46
CA VAL A 206 -2.74 5.13 16.69
C VAL A 206 -3.61 5.21 17.95
N LYS A 207 -4.76 5.88 17.91
CA LYS A 207 -5.65 6.05 19.08
C LYS A 207 -6.02 4.70 19.70
N ARG A 208 -5.95 4.59 21.03
CA ARG A 208 -6.17 3.34 21.80
C ARG A 208 -5.25 2.21 21.37
N THR A 209 -4.03 2.54 21.00
CA THR A 209 -2.95 1.58 20.77
C THR A 209 -1.71 1.99 21.57
N PRO A 210 -0.76 1.07 21.82
CA PRO A 210 0.48 1.40 22.52
C PRO A 210 1.33 2.49 21.83
N ALA A 211 1.11 2.78 20.54
CA ALA A 211 1.82 3.82 19.82
C ALA A 211 1.22 5.23 20.00
N GLU A 212 0.09 5.38 20.70
CA GLU A 212 -0.55 6.69 20.91
C GLU A 212 0.36 7.65 21.66
N SER A 213 0.97 7.21 22.77
CA SER A 213 1.92 8.03 23.54
C SER A 213 3.19 8.31 22.75
N TRP A 214 3.75 7.31 22.06
CA TRP A 214 4.93 7.49 21.21
C TRP A 214 4.69 8.56 20.13
N PHE A 215 3.53 8.50 19.45
CA PHE A 215 3.18 9.45 18.39
C PHE A 215 2.94 10.86 18.94
N HIS A 216 2.35 10.98 20.12
CA HIS A 216 2.19 12.26 20.81
C HIS A 216 3.55 12.91 21.13
N GLU A 217 4.48 12.14 21.68
CA GLU A 217 5.82 12.63 22.00
C GLU A 217 6.63 12.96 20.73
N LEU A 218 6.45 12.21 19.64
CA LEU A 218 6.99 12.57 18.32
C LEU A 218 6.44 13.91 17.85
N LYS A 219 5.12 14.14 17.91
CA LYS A 219 4.50 15.42 17.51
C LYS A 219 4.94 16.60 18.37
N LYS A 220 5.40 16.37 19.60
CA LYS A 220 6.00 17.39 20.47
C LYS A 220 7.49 17.62 20.18
N GLY A 221 8.07 16.90 19.23
CA GLY A 221 9.50 16.91 18.94
C GLY A 221 10.37 16.38 20.08
N LYS A 222 9.78 15.56 20.98
CA LYS A 222 10.48 14.95 22.12
C LYS A 222 11.07 13.59 21.80
N LYS A 223 10.67 12.99 20.67
CA LYS A 223 11.28 11.77 20.14
C LYS A 223 12.27 12.13 19.05
N ASP A 224 13.46 11.54 19.14
CA ASP A 224 14.44 11.57 18.07
C ASP A 224 13.86 10.86 16.82
N PRO A 225 13.76 11.53 15.66
CA PRO A 225 13.31 10.88 14.43
C PRO A 225 14.35 9.91 13.87
N GLY A 226 15.62 10.06 14.26
CA GLY A 226 16.79 9.34 13.77
C GLY A 226 17.22 9.69 12.33
N GLU A 227 18.25 9.01 11.88
CA GLU A 227 18.90 9.23 10.57
C GLU A 227 18.22 8.49 9.40
N ILE A 228 17.34 7.53 9.67
CA ILE A 228 16.52 6.91 8.64
C ILE A 228 15.29 7.78 8.40
N PRO A 229 14.90 8.05 7.12
CA PRO A 229 13.74 8.85 6.79
C PRO A 229 12.51 8.54 7.65
N LEU A 230 11.97 9.56 8.31
CA LEU A 230 10.81 9.39 9.19
C LEU A 230 9.61 8.80 8.42
N SER A 231 9.44 9.14 7.14
CA SER A 231 8.40 8.55 6.28
C SER A 231 8.49 7.03 6.21
N GLN A 232 9.69 6.46 6.12
CA GLN A 232 9.90 5.00 6.10
C GLN A 232 9.51 4.38 7.45
N ASN A 233 9.87 5.02 8.55
CA ASN A 233 9.51 4.58 9.89
C ASN A 233 7.99 4.69 10.14
N LEU A 234 7.36 5.77 9.70
CA LEU A 234 5.90 5.94 9.76
C LEU A 234 5.18 4.89 8.91
N SER A 235 5.69 4.54 7.72
CA SER A 235 5.11 3.45 6.90
C SER A 235 5.11 2.10 7.64
N ASN A 236 6.15 1.82 8.44
CA ASN A 236 6.19 0.62 9.29
C ASN A 236 5.14 0.65 10.42
N LEU A 237 4.82 1.81 10.98
CA LEU A 237 3.75 1.93 11.98
C LEU A 237 2.36 1.88 11.32
N ILE A 238 2.17 2.61 10.21
CA ILE A 238 0.89 2.74 9.50
C ILE A 238 0.39 1.37 9.06
N ARG A 239 1.25 0.53 8.48
CA ARG A 239 0.86 -0.83 8.05
C ARG A 239 0.34 -1.71 9.17
N LEU A 240 0.91 -1.57 10.38
CA LEU A 240 0.45 -2.30 11.55
C LEU A 240 -0.86 -1.72 12.09
N ALA A 241 -0.94 -0.38 12.18
CA ALA A 241 -2.10 0.31 12.71
C ALA A 241 -3.33 0.16 11.83
N VAL A 242 -3.19 0.25 10.50
CA VAL A 242 -4.32 0.10 9.57
C VAL A 242 -4.90 -1.31 9.63
N LEU A 243 -4.05 -2.35 9.65
CA LEU A 243 -4.51 -3.72 9.84
C LEU A 243 -5.12 -3.95 11.22
N TYR A 244 -4.62 -3.29 12.27
CA TYR A 244 -5.22 -3.41 13.59
C TYR A 244 -6.63 -2.80 13.63
N LYS A 245 -6.86 -1.71 12.88
CA LYS A 245 -8.13 -0.99 12.82
C LYS A 245 -9.16 -1.62 11.89
N TYR A 246 -8.73 -2.18 10.77
CA TYR A 246 -9.63 -2.63 9.69
C TYR A 246 -9.46 -4.09 9.30
N GLY A 247 -8.36 -4.75 9.71
CA GLY A 247 -7.99 -6.07 9.19
C GLY A 247 -7.59 -6.01 7.71
N GLY A 248 -7.63 -7.17 7.05
CA GLY A 248 -7.38 -7.29 5.61
C GLY A 248 -5.93 -7.56 5.27
N ILE A 249 -5.50 -7.04 4.12
CA ILE A 249 -4.20 -7.32 3.51
C ILE A 249 -3.43 -6.02 3.34
N TYR A 250 -2.25 -5.91 3.93
CA TYR A 250 -1.31 -4.84 3.63
C TYR A 250 -0.24 -5.37 2.67
N ILE A 251 0.10 -4.60 1.65
CA ILE A 251 1.26 -4.81 0.80
C ILE A 251 2.03 -3.50 0.54
N ASP A 252 3.35 -3.58 0.43
CA ASP A 252 4.17 -2.46 -0.03
C ASP A 252 3.92 -2.18 -1.53
N THR A 253 4.15 -0.95 -1.98
CA THR A 253 3.85 -0.50 -3.36
C THR A 253 4.77 -1.07 -4.42
N ASP A 254 5.76 -1.86 -4.01
CA ASP A 254 6.72 -2.58 -4.83
C ASP A 254 6.55 -4.10 -4.71
N PHE A 255 5.32 -4.54 -4.47
CA PHE A 255 4.97 -5.94 -4.33
C PHE A 255 4.14 -6.42 -5.53
N ILE A 256 4.63 -7.42 -6.26
CA ILE A 256 3.91 -8.04 -7.38
C ILE A 256 3.11 -9.23 -6.87
N ILE A 257 1.79 -9.20 -7.05
CA ILE A 257 0.92 -10.33 -6.75
C ILE A 257 0.90 -11.28 -7.96
N ILE A 258 1.19 -12.55 -7.71
CA ILE A 258 1.16 -13.61 -8.74
C ILE A 258 -0.13 -14.43 -8.61
N LYS A 259 -0.63 -14.62 -7.37
CA LYS A 259 -1.80 -15.48 -7.09
C LYS A 259 -2.75 -14.86 -6.08
N PRO A 260 -4.04 -15.28 -6.10
CA PRO A 260 -5.00 -14.87 -5.08
C PRO A 260 -4.50 -15.18 -3.66
N LEU A 261 -4.80 -14.26 -2.74
CA LEU A 261 -4.42 -14.31 -1.33
C LEU A 261 -5.59 -14.69 -0.42
N ILE A 262 -6.78 -14.94 -0.97
CA ILE A 262 -8.04 -15.13 -0.21
C ILE A 262 -8.02 -16.37 0.69
N GLY A 263 -7.15 -17.35 0.42
CA GLY A 263 -6.95 -18.53 1.26
C GLY A 263 -5.99 -18.31 2.43
N LEU A 264 -5.37 -17.12 2.54
CA LEU A 264 -4.42 -16.80 3.61
C LEU A 264 -5.11 -15.96 4.69
N ARG A 265 -4.81 -16.27 5.95
CA ARG A 265 -5.34 -15.55 7.12
C ARG A 265 -4.30 -15.52 8.22
N ASN A 266 -4.22 -14.42 8.95
CA ASN A 266 -3.26 -14.20 10.05
C ASN A 266 -1.85 -14.70 9.67
N SER A 267 -1.33 -14.21 8.55
CA SER A 267 -0.14 -14.74 7.89
C SER A 267 0.93 -13.67 7.71
N ILE A 268 2.18 -14.10 7.87
CA ILE A 268 3.39 -13.30 7.64
C ILE A 268 4.44 -14.13 6.90
N GLY A 269 5.20 -13.51 6.00
CA GLY A 269 6.25 -14.21 5.26
C GLY A 269 7.61 -14.20 5.96
N ALA A 270 8.31 -15.33 5.91
CA ALA A 270 9.72 -15.39 6.20
C ALA A 270 10.53 -14.80 5.04
N GLN A 271 11.33 -13.76 5.28
CA GLN A 271 12.25 -13.23 4.26
C GLN A 271 13.43 -14.17 4.00
N SER A 272 13.95 -14.81 5.05
CA SER A 272 15.12 -15.69 4.95
C SER A 272 15.06 -16.83 5.97
N THR A 273 15.79 -17.91 5.69
CA THR A 273 15.88 -19.13 6.51
C THR A 273 17.34 -19.54 6.74
N SER A 274 17.60 -20.28 7.81
CA SER A 274 18.88 -20.99 8.02
C SER A 274 18.82 -22.39 7.41
N LEU A 275 19.97 -23.08 7.40
CA LEU A 275 20.00 -24.54 7.20
C LEU A 275 19.06 -25.19 8.23
N GLY A 276 18.21 -26.13 7.79
CA GLY A 276 17.23 -26.81 8.65
C GLY A 276 15.85 -26.15 8.77
N SER A 277 15.41 -25.38 7.78
CA SER A 277 14.02 -24.87 7.61
C SER A 277 13.48 -23.92 8.70
N HIS A 278 14.35 -23.39 9.57
CA HIS A 278 13.97 -22.34 10.51
C HIS A 278 14.15 -20.97 9.86
N TRP A 279 13.14 -20.10 9.98
CA TRP A 279 13.25 -18.73 9.49
C TRP A 279 14.23 -17.92 10.36
N THR A 280 15.01 -17.05 9.73
CA THR A 280 15.95 -16.16 10.42
C THR A 280 15.44 -14.72 10.48
N ARG A 281 14.70 -14.30 9.45
CA ARG A 281 14.05 -12.99 9.32
C ARG A 281 12.62 -13.15 8.82
N LEU A 282 11.69 -12.48 9.47
CA LEU A 282 10.35 -12.19 8.93
C LEU A 282 10.34 -10.77 8.38
N ASN A 283 9.39 -10.48 7.50
CA ASN A 283 9.26 -9.17 6.89
C ASN A 283 7.78 -8.74 6.85
N ASN A 284 7.55 -7.44 6.98
CA ASN A 284 6.24 -6.81 7.08
C ASN A 284 5.85 -6.04 5.80
N ALA A 285 6.49 -6.33 4.66
CA ALA A 285 6.12 -5.82 3.34
C ALA A 285 4.82 -6.44 2.82
N VAL A 286 4.43 -7.59 3.36
CA VAL A 286 3.09 -8.17 3.21
C VAL A 286 2.63 -8.70 4.56
N LEU A 287 1.41 -8.35 4.96
CA LEU A 287 0.79 -8.75 6.21
C LEU A 287 -0.69 -9.02 5.97
N ILE A 288 -1.19 -10.16 6.42
CA ILE A 288 -2.59 -10.57 6.23
C ILE A 288 -3.14 -10.88 7.60
N PHE A 289 -4.02 -10.04 8.15
CA PHE A 289 -4.47 -10.20 9.53
C PHE A 289 -5.93 -9.79 9.71
N ASP A 290 -6.59 -10.49 10.62
CA ASP A 290 -7.90 -10.09 11.11
C ASP A 290 -7.80 -8.75 11.86
N MET A 291 -8.90 -7.99 11.81
CA MET A 291 -9.05 -6.77 12.60
C MET A 291 -8.79 -7.07 14.09
N LYS A 292 -8.05 -6.18 14.77
CA LYS A 292 -7.68 -6.28 16.19
C LYS A 292 -6.89 -7.53 16.58
N HIS A 293 -6.28 -8.25 15.63
CA HIS A 293 -5.49 -9.44 15.95
C HIS A 293 -4.42 -9.14 17.04
N PRO A 294 -4.32 -9.91 18.14
CA PRO A 294 -3.44 -9.60 19.28
C PRO A 294 -1.96 -9.45 18.90
N LEU A 295 -1.51 -10.17 17.87
CA LEU A 295 -0.14 -10.08 17.38
C LEU A 295 0.18 -8.69 16.79
N LEU A 296 -0.77 -8.04 16.11
CA LEU A 296 -0.61 -6.67 15.61
C LEU A 296 -0.43 -5.70 16.78
N HIS A 297 -1.20 -5.87 17.85
CA HIS A 297 -1.03 -5.07 19.07
C HIS A 297 0.37 -5.24 19.68
N ARG A 298 0.93 -6.48 19.69
CA ARG A 298 2.31 -6.73 20.13
C ARG A 298 3.35 -6.07 19.22
N PHE A 299 3.14 -6.07 17.91
CA PHE A 299 4.02 -5.35 16.98
C PHE A 299 3.98 -3.84 17.21
N ILE A 300 2.78 -3.24 17.35
CA ILE A 300 2.63 -1.80 17.62
C ILE A 300 3.28 -1.43 18.95
N ARG A 301 3.13 -2.29 19.98
CA ARG A 301 3.82 -2.11 21.27
C ARG A 301 5.34 -2.13 21.13
N GLU A 302 5.88 -3.09 20.40
CA GLU A 302 7.33 -3.16 20.17
C GLU A 302 7.83 -1.92 19.41
N PHE A 303 7.07 -1.44 18.42
CA PHE A 303 7.42 -0.22 17.69
C PHE A 303 7.54 0.95 18.66
N ALA A 304 6.53 1.17 19.49
CA ALA A 304 6.48 2.30 20.41
C ALA A 304 7.59 2.26 21.49
N LEU A 305 7.86 1.07 22.03
CA LEU A 305 8.82 0.89 23.13
C LEU A 305 10.28 0.86 22.68
N THR A 306 10.55 0.34 21.49
CA THR A 306 11.91 0.09 21.02
C THR A 306 12.27 0.89 19.78
N PHE A 307 11.48 1.91 19.44
CA PHE A 307 11.72 2.76 18.28
C PHE A 307 13.18 3.22 18.24
N ASP A 308 13.85 2.92 17.12
CA ASP A 308 15.21 3.40 16.85
C ASP A 308 15.24 3.88 15.41
N GLY A 309 15.18 5.20 15.25
CA GLY A 309 15.18 5.85 13.94
C GLY A 309 16.53 5.79 13.23
N ASN A 310 17.60 5.33 13.89
CA ASN A 310 18.95 5.30 13.34
C ASN A 310 19.28 3.95 12.68
N LYS A 311 18.48 2.90 12.94
CA LYS A 311 18.77 1.54 12.48
C LYS A 311 17.84 1.09 11.36
N TRP A 312 18.41 0.88 10.17
CA TRP A 312 17.65 0.37 9.01
C TRP A 312 16.97 -0.97 9.31
N GLY A 313 15.67 -1.06 9.02
CA GLY A 313 14.86 -2.26 9.21
C GLY A 313 14.51 -2.57 10.67
N HIS A 314 15.07 -1.84 11.65
CA HIS A 314 14.85 -2.08 13.07
C HIS A 314 13.38 -2.00 13.47
N ASN A 315 12.67 -1.01 12.92
CA ASN A 315 11.26 -0.75 13.16
C ASN A 315 10.31 -1.55 12.24
N GLY A 316 10.85 -2.39 11.36
CA GLY A 316 10.09 -3.15 10.36
C GLY A 316 10.39 -4.66 10.42
N PRO A 317 11.12 -5.23 9.46
CA PRO A 317 11.44 -6.67 9.44
C PRO A 317 12.08 -7.19 10.74
N TYR A 318 12.95 -6.38 11.38
CA TYR A 318 13.59 -6.79 12.63
C TYR A 318 12.61 -6.77 13.81
N LEU A 319 11.71 -5.80 13.86
CA LEU A 319 10.67 -5.70 14.87
C LEU A 319 9.77 -6.93 14.87
N VAL A 320 9.16 -7.26 13.72
CA VAL A 320 8.22 -8.41 13.64
C VAL A 320 8.92 -9.73 13.96
N SER A 321 10.19 -9.85 13.56
CA SER A 321 11.03 -10.99 13.91
C SER A 321 11.29 -11.07 15.42
N ARG A 322 11.68 -9.98 16.07
CA ARG A 322 11.96 -9.96 17.52
C ARG A 322 10.72 -10.33 18.34
N VAL A 323 9.57 -9.78 17.98
CA VAL A 323 8.30 -10.08 18.66
C VAL A 323 7.98 -11.57 18.54
N ILE A 324 7.98 -12.13 17.32
CA ILE A 324 7.65 -13.54 17.13
C ILE A 324 8.70 -14.47 17.78
N LYS A 325 10.00 -14.16 17.72
CA LYS A 325 11.03 -14.94 18.44
C LYS A 325 10.77 -15.00 19.95
N ARG A 326 10.36 -13.89 20.56
CA ARG A 326 10.05 -13.83 22.00
C ARG A 326 8.78 -14.60 22.38
N LEU A 327 7.85 -14.80 21.44
CA LEU A 327 6.63 -15.58 21.71
C LEU A 327 6.92 -17.09 21.89
N ARG A 328 8.07 -17.62 21.43
CA ARG A 328 8.40 -19.07 21.50
C ARG A 328 7.24 -19.92 20.92
N LYS A 329 7.05 -21.17 21.40
CA LYS A 329 5.90 -22.03 21.09
C LYS A 329 4.62 -21.64 21.87
N ARG A 330 4.45 -20.37 22.27
CA ARG A 330 3.18 -19.96 22.92
C ARG A 330 2.07 -20.05 21.87
N HIS A 331 1.16 -20.99 22.08
CA HIS A 331 0.05 -21.29 21.17
C HIS A 331 -1.08 -20.23 21.21
N ASP A 332 -0.91 -19.17 22.01
CA ASP A 332 -1.92 -18.15 22.26
C ASP A 332 -2.19 -17.23 21.04
N PHE A 333 -1.42 -17.36 19.96
CA PHE A 333 -1.59 -16.56 18.74
C PHE A 333 -1.84 -17.49 17.56
N ASN A 334 -3.03 -17.39 16.96
CA ASN A 334 -3.37 -18.11 15.74
C ASN A 334 -2.79 -17.37 14.52
N PHE A 335 -1.58 -17.74 14.08
CA PHE A 335 -0.97 -17.17 12.89
C PHE A 335 -0.09 -18.19 12.15
N THR A 336 0.12 -17.95 10.86
CA THR A 336 0.97 -18.78 9.99
C THR A 336 2.20 -18.02 9.52
N ILE A 337 3.37 -18.66 9.62
CA ILE A 337 4.59 -18.16 8.98
C ILE A 337 4.75 -18.87 7.64
N LEU A 338 4.62 -18.12 6.55
CA LEU A 338 4.79 -18.64 5.20
C LEU A 338 6.29 -18.70 4.85
N PRO A 339 6.74 -19.73 4.10
CA PRO A 339 8.14 -19.88 3.73
C PRO A 339 8.59 -18.75 2.79
N PRO A 340 9.90 -18.50 2.63
CA PRO A 340 10.39 -17.43 1.76
C PRO A 340 9.87 -17.48 0.34
N LYS A 341 9.69 -18.68 -0.21
CA LYS A 341 9.16 -18.86 -1.56
C LYS A 341 7.76 -18.25 -1.77
N ALA A 342 6.98 -18.03 -0.70
CA ALA A 342 5.64 -17.44 -0.78
C ALA A 342 5.65 -15.98 -1.27
N PHE A 343 6.58 -15.17 -0.75
CA PHE A 343 6.56 -13.71 -0.96
C PHE A 343 7.95 -13.11 -1.24
N TYR A 344 9.02 -13.85 -0.91
CA TYR A 344 10.42 -13.44 -1.02
C TYR A 344 11.24 -14.50 -1.78
N PRO A 345 10.85 -14.88 -3.02
CA PRO A 345 11.54 -15.93 -3.78
C PRO A 345 12.96 -15.52 -4.25
N VAL A 346 13.34 -14.27 -4.04
CA VAL A 346 14.66 -13.71 -4.32
C VAL A 346 15.08 -12.78 -3.17
N ASP A 347 16.32 -12.94 -2.73
CA ASP A 347 16.91 -12.07 -1.73
C ASP A 347 17.18 -10.67 -2.32
N TRP A 348 17.07 -9.65 -1.48
CA TRP A 348 17.30 -8.25 -1.85
C TRP A 348 18.69 -8.02 -2.47
N ASN A 349 19.69 -8.83 -2.14
CA ASN A 349 21.04 -8.73 -2.72
C ASN A 349 21.16 -9.34 -4.13
N LYS A 350 20.19 -10.18 -4.54
CA LYS A 350 20.15 -10.88 -5.84
C LYS A 350 19.06 -10.35 -6.76
N ILE A 351 18.31 -9.33 -6.33
CA ILE A 351 17.16 -8.80 -7.06
C ILE A 351 17.54 -8.27 -8.45
N THR A 352 18.76 -7.76 -8.63
CA THR A 352 19.22 -7.24 -9.94
C THR A 352 19.04 -8.25 -11.06
N GLY A 353 19.32 -9.53 -10.82
CA GLY A 353 19.16 -10.58 -11.83
C GLY A 353 17.72 -10.78 -12.31
N PHE A 354 16.71 -10.31 -11.56
CA PHE A 354 15.31 -10.36 -12.00
C PHE A 354 14.97 -9.26 -13.02
N PHE A 355 15.77 -8.18 -13.07
CA PHE A 355 15.59 -7.04 -13.95
C PHE A 355 16.47 -7.10 -15.22
N THR A 356 17.46 -7.97 -15.26
CA THR A 356 18.46 -8.04 -16.34
C THR A 356 18.04 -8.97 -17.49
N LYS A 357 18.31 -8.55 -18.73
CA LYS A 357 18.13 -9.32 -19.96
C LYS A 357 19.15 -10.44 -20.02
N PRO A 358 18.74 -11.70 -20.29
CA PRO A 358 19.69 -12.78 -20.49
C PRO A 358 20.49 -12.54 -21.77
N LYS A 359 21.82 -12.69 -21.69
CA LYS A 359 22.76 -12.53 -22.82
C LYS A 359 23.22 -13.87 -23.38
N THR A 360 23.11 -14.93 -22.57
CA THR A 360 23.55 -16.29 -22.93
C THR A 360 22.41 -17.29 -22.88
N GLN A 361 22.62 -18.47 -23.48
CA GLN A 361 21.66 -19.57 -23.43
C GLN A 361 21.47 -20.12 -21.99
N SER A 362 22.52 -20.12 -21.16
CA SER A 362 22.43 -20.53 -19.76
C SER A 362 21.58 -19.55 -18.94
N GLU A 363 21.79 -18.24 -19.10
CA GLU A 363 20.95 -17.21 -18.46
C GLU A 363 19.50 -17.28 -18.94
N SER A 364 19.28 -17.53 -20.24
CA SER A 364 17.92 -17.71 -20.78
C SER A 364 17.22 -18.93 -20.17
N ARG A 365 17.95 -20.06 -19.98
CA ARG A 365 17.44 -21.24 -19.27
C ARG A 365 17.16 -20.92 -17.80
N TRP A 366 18.01 -20.12 -17.15
CA TRP A 366 17.79 -19.68 -15.78
C TRP A 366 16.52 -18.82 -15.64
N VAL A 367 16.28 -17.86 -16.54
CA VAL A 367 15.04 -17.05 -16.56
C VAL A 367 13.81 -17.94 -16.69
N LYS A 368 13.82 -18.91 -17.63
CA LYS A 368 12.71 -19.87 -17.80
C LYS A 368 12.48 -20.71 -16.53
N ALA A 369 13.55 -21.23 -15.93
CA ALA A 369 13.45 -22.00 -14.69
C ALA A 369 12.92 -21.17 -13.52
N LYS A 370 13.28 -19.88 -13.45
CA LYS A 370 12.77 -18.94 -12.45
C LYS A 370 11.28 -18.66 -12.63
N LEU A 371 10.83 -18.42 -13.85
CA LEU A 371 9.40 -18.24 -14.14
C LEU A 371 8.59 -19.49 -13.76
N LEU A 372 9.07 -20.69 -14.11
CA LEU A 372 8.44 -21.95 -13.67
C LEU A 372 8.38 -22.08 -12.15
N GLN A 373 9.46 -21.70 -11.45
CA GLN A 373 9.48 -21.68 -9.98
C GLN A 373 8.44 -20.72 -9.39
N LEU A 374 8.27 -19.55 -10.01
CA LEU A 374 7.33 -18.51 -9.59
C LEU A 374 5.87 -18.90 -9.90
N SER A 375 5.62 -19.65 -10.97
CA SER A 375 4.29 -20.20 -11.28
C SER A 375 3.89 -21.37 -10.36
N GLY A 376 4.82 -21.94 -9.60
CA GLY A 376 4.59 -23.06 -8.68
C GLY A 376 3.55 -22.77 -7.59
N LYS A 377 2.94 -23.83 -7.02
CA LYS A 377 1.78 -23.72 -6.09
C LYS A 377 1.99 -22.81 -4.87
N ASN A 378 3.23 -22.67 -4.40
CA ASN A 378 3.54 -22.02 -3.12
C ASN A 378 4.13 -20.60 -3.26
N THR A 379 4.03 -19.98 -4.43
CA THR A 379 4.47 -18.59 -4.65
C THR A 379 3.24 -17.72 -4.88
N PHE A 380 3.01 -16.76 -3.99
CA PHE A 380 1.87 -15.85 -4.04
C PHE A 380 2.24 -14.47 -4.58
N GLY A 381 3.48 -14.05 -4.39
CA GLY A 381 3.98 -12.78 -4.92
C GLY A 381 5.48 -12.60 -4.75
N ILE A 382 5.97 -11.43 -5.17
CA ILE A 382 7.38 -11.06 -5.14
C ILE A 382 7.50 -9.63 -4.63
N HIS A 383 8.28 -9.45 -3.57
CA HIS A 383 8.74 -8.12 -3.15
C HIS A 383 9.92 -7.67 -4.03
N LEU A 384 9.82 -6.49 -4.65
CA LEU A 384 10.82 -5.98 -5.59
C LEU A 384 11.97 -5.21 -4.93
N TRP A 385 11.88 -4.89 -3.64
CA TRP A 385 12.94 -4.20 -2.89
C TRP A 385 13.33 -2.85 -3.52
N ASN A 386 12.39 -1.94 -3.76
CA ASN A 386 12.61 -0.69 -4.50
C ASN A 386 13.75 0.18 -3.94
N LYS A 387 14.12 0.06 -2.65
CA LYS A 387 15.35 0.69 -2.14
C LYS A 387 16.61 0.28 -2.91
N ARG A 388 16.64 -0.93 -3.45
CA ARG A 388 17.71 -1.51 -4.27
C ARG A 388 17.39 -1.49 -5.76
N SER A 389 16.12 -1.70 -6.13
CA SER A 389 15.74 -1.93 -7.53
C SER A 389 15.14 -0.73 -8.26
N SER A 390 14.83 0.39 -7.58
CA SER A 390 14.16 1.54 -8.21
C SER A 390 14.92 2.13 -9.39
N ARG A 391 16.26 2.11 -9.33
CA ARG A 391 17.14 2.61 -10.41
C ARG A 391 17.37 1.61 -11.53
N LEU A 392 16.98 0.35 -11.36
CA LEU A 392 17.13 -0.65 -12.41
C LEU A 392 16.12 -0.38 -13.51
N THR A 393 16.44 -0.73 -14.74
CA THR A 393 15.45 -0.80 -15.82
C THR A 393 14.89 -2.21 -15.87
N ILE A 394 13.59 -2.37 -16.15
CA ILE A 394 13.04 -3.68 -16.49
C ILE A 394 13.50 -3.97 -17.92
N GLU A 395 14.54 -4.79 -18.07
CA GLU A 395 15.08 -5.11 -19.39
C GLU A 395 14.24 -6.18 -20.10
N GLU A 396 14.20 -6.11 -21.42
CA GLU A 396 13.47 -7.03 -22.27
C GLU A 396 13.88 -8.49 -22.00
N GLY A 397 12.90 -9.38 -21.83
CA GLY A 397 13.15 -10.80 -21.62
C GLY A 397 13.65 -11.16 -20.22
N SER A 398 13.78 -10.18 -19.31
CA SER A 398 14.07 -10.40 -17.89
C SER A 398 12.94 -11.16 -17.18
N VAL A 399 13.20 -11.60 -15.94
CA VAL A 399 12.17 -12.31 -15.15
C VAL A 399 10.99 -11.39 -14.88
N ILE A 400 11.22 -10.13 -14.49
CA ILE A 400 10.12 -9.20 -14.20
C ILE A 400 9.34 -8.86 -15.47
N GLU A 401 10.01 -8.55 -16.58
CA GLU A 401 9.32 -8.25 -17.85
C GLU A 401 8.39 -9.41 -18.23
N ARG A 402 8.92 -10.64 -18.33
CA ARG A 402 8.12 -11.82 -18.69
C ARG A 402 7.04 -12.15 -17.68
N LEU A 403 7.25 -11.86 -16.39
CA LEU A 403 6.24 -12.04 -15.38
C LEU A 403 5.08 -11.07 -15.66
N VAL A 404 5.35 -9.78 -15.71
CA VAL A 404 4.32 -8.74 -15.72
C VAL A 404 3.65 -8.55 -17.07
N SER A 405 4.30 -8.90 -18.17
CA SER A 405 3.67 -8.99 -19.50
C SER A 405 2.46 -9.95 -19.51
N ASN A 406 2.38 -10.92 -18.58
CA ASN A 406 1.21 -11.79 -18.41
C ASN A 406 0.14 -11.24 -17.44
N TYR A 407 0.47 -10.22 -16.64
CA TYR A 407 -0.39 -9.69 -15.58
C TYR A 407 -0.89 -8.27 -15.83
N CYS A 408 -0.53 -7.65 -16.95
CA CYS A 408 -0.97 -6.29 -17.25
C CYS A 408 -2.48 -6.23 -17.47
N VAL A 409 -3.14 -5.31 -16.77
CA VAL A 409 -4.59 -5.11 -16.85
C VAL A 409 -4.91 -3.82 -17.59
N ILE A 410 -3.99 -2.85 -17.59
CA ILE A 410 -4.16 -1.56 -18.25
C ILE A 410 -3.48 -1.52 -19.64
N CYS A 411 -2.60 -2.47 -19.96
CA CYS A 411 -1.95 -2.53 -21.27
C CYS A 411 -3.00 -2.67 -22.39
N ASN A 412 -2.93 -1.76 -23.36
CA ASN A 412 -3.73 -1.88 -24.57
C ASN A 412 -3.14 -2.99 -25.44
N HIS A 413 -3.84 -4.12 -25.52
CA HIS A 413 -3.69 -5.05 -26.64
C HIS A 413 -4.56 -4.52 -27.79
N GLN A 414 -4.06 -3.50 -28.50
CA GLN A 414 -4.59 -3.11 -29.80
C GLN A 414 -3.51 -3.29 -30.86
#